data_AF-A0A7V9UTS7-F1
#
_entry.id   AF-A0A7V9UTS7-F1
#
_cell.length_a   1.000
_cell.length_b   1.000
_cell.length_c   1.000
_cell.angle_alpha   90.00
_cell.angle_beta   90.00
_cell.angle_gamma   90.00
#
_symmetry.space_group_name_H-M   'P 1'
#
loop_
_entity.id
_entity.type
_entity.pdbx_description
1 polymer ?
#
loop_
_entity_poly.entity_id
_entity_poly.type
_entity_poly.pdbx_seq_one_letter_code
_entity_poly.pdbx_strand_id
1 'polypeptide(L)'
;MKLIPFTITALVNIGIGIVLFFALLLGLNGYSEQQATPGLILFIVWVLLVSLLTAFLSVVATNFLTTKTSMNFWIAALISIFVFVIVGAVLSVVGWFVSIFVTEALR
;
A
#
# COMPACT_ATOMS: atom_id res chain seq x y z
N MET A 1 -2.73 -21.50 6.75
CA MET A 1 -2.53 -21.19 5.31
C MET A 1 -3.03 -19.81 4.89
N LYS A 2 -4.20 -19.32 5.35
CA LYS A 2 -4.75 -18.00 4.95
C LYS A 2 -3.91 -16.76 5.36
N LEU A 3 -2.98 -16.92 6.30
CA LEU A 3 -2.06 -15.86 6.72
C LEU A 3 -0.96 -15.56 5.69
N ILE A 4 -0.59 -16.52 4.83
CA ILE A 4 0.49 -16.34 3.85
C ILE A 4 0.17 -15.20 2.88
N PRO A 5 -0.96 -15.20 2.14
CA PRO A 5 -1.29 -14.08 1.25
C PRO A 5 -1.45 -12.76 1.99
N PHE A 6 -1.96 -12.78 3.23
CA PHE A 6 -2.03 -11.57 4.04
C PHE A 6 -0.64 -10.99 4.31
N THR A 7 0.22 -11.77 4.96
CA THR A 7 1.53 -11.31 5.45
C THR A 7 2.43 -10.89 4.29
N ILE A 8 2.45 -11.67 3.20
CA ILE A 8 3.28 -11.33 2.03
C ILE A 8 2.79 -10.05 1.38
N THR A 9 1.49 -9.92 1.08
CA THR A 9 0.95 -8.70 0.46
C THR A 9 1.17 -7.48 1.36
N ALA A 10 0.94 -7.61 2.67
CA ALA A 10 1.16 -6.51 3.63
C ALA A 10 2.63 -6.07 3.66
N LEU A 11 3.58 -7.01 3.81
CA LEU A 11 5.01 -6.68 3.89
C LEU A 11 5.53 -6.06 2.60
N VAL A 12 5.10 -6.55 1.44
CA VAL A 12 5.51 -6.00 0.14
C VAL A 12 4.96 -4.59 -0.04
N ASN A 13 3.67 -4.35 0.25
CA ASN A 13 3.07 -3.01 0.14
C ASN A 13 3.66 -2.02 1.15
N ILE A 14 3.97 -2.45 2.38
CA ILE A 14 4.70 -1.63 3.35
C ILE A 14 6.10 -1.29 2.81
N GLY A 15 6.81 -2.27 2.25
CA GLY A 15 8.13 -2.05 1.64
C GLY A 15 8.09 -1.00 0.51
N ILE A 16 7.09 -1.08 -0.38
CA ILE A 16 6.85 -0.09 -1.43
C ILE A 16 6.55 1.28 -0.82
N GLY A 17 5.69 1.33 0.20
CA GLY A 17 5.38 2.55 0.94
C GLY A 17 6.61 3.20 1.58
N ILE A 18 7.54 2.42 2.13
CA ILE A 18 8.80 2.92 2.68
C ILE A 18 9.66 3.56 1.58
N VAL A 19 9.76 2.94 0.40
CA VAL A 19 10.50 3.52 -0.73
C VAL A 19 9.88 4.85 -1.16
N LEU A 20 8.55 4.90 -1.27
CA LEU A 20 7.83 6.12 -1.60
C LEU A 20 7.90 7.18 -0.49
N PHE A 21 8.02 6.78 0.77
CA PHE A 21 8.24 7.70 1.89
C PHE A 21 9.56 8.46 1.73
N PHE A 22 10.65 7.78 1.36
CA PHE A 22 11.91 8.46 1.05
C PHE A 22 11.80 9.39 -0.16
N ALA A 23 11.06 8.98 -1.20
CA ALA A 23 10.78 9.86 -2.33
C ALA A 23 9.96 11.09 -1.90
N LEU A 24 9.03 10.94 -0.95
CA LEU A 24 8.26 12.06 -0.39
C LEU A 24 9.16 13.02 0.38
N LEU A 25 10.07 12.51 1.22
CA LEU A 25 11.04 13.34 1.93
C LEU A 25 11.90 14.18 0.97
N LEU A 26 12.31 13.60 -0.15
CA LEU A 26 13.02 14.34 -1.20
C LEU A 26 12.13 15.39 -1.87
N GLY A 27 10.85 15.07 -2.13
CA GLY A 27 9.87 15.98 -2.71
C GLY A 27 9.51 17.15 -1.79
N LEU A 28 9.57 16.95 -0.47
CA LEU A 28 9.33 17.98 0.54
C LEU A 28 10.60 18.74 0.95
N ASN A 29 11.70 18.58 0.21
CA ASN A 29 12.90 19.36 0.47
C ASN A 29 12.65 20.86 0.17
N GLY A 30 12.91 21.71 1.16
CA GLY A 30 12.67 23.15 1.09
C GLY A 30 11.37 23.64 1.73
N TYR A 31 10.53 22.74 2.25
CA TYR A 31 9.38 23.10 3.08
C TYR A 31 9.81 23.24 4.55
N SER A 32 9.14 24.12 5.30
CA SER A 32 9.32 24.16 6.75
C SER A 32 8.75 22.89 7.42
N GLU A 33 9.26 22.53 8.59
CA GLU A 33 8.78 21.35 9.32
C GLU A 33 7.26 21.41 9.60
N GLN A 34 6.75 22.60 9.90
CA GLN A 34 5.31 22.81 10.14
C GLN A 34 4.46 22.54 8.89
N GLN A 35 4.97 22.83 7.70
CA GLN A 35 4.29 22.58 6.43
C GLN A 35 4.42 21.12 5.97
N ALA A 36 5.58 20.51 6.19
CA ALA A 36 5.87 19.13 5.77
C ALA A 36 5.16 18.08 6.65
N THR A 37 5.05 18.34 7.96
CA THR A 37 4.55 17.35 8.94
C THR A 37 3.15 16.79 8.59
N PRO A 38 2.14 17.60 8.24
CA PRO A 38 0.82 17.08 7.89
C PRO A 38 0.85 16.12 6.69
N GLY A 39 1.62 16.44 5.64
CA GLY A 39 1.77 15.57 4.47
C GLY A 39 2.47 14.25 4.80
N LEU A 40 3.50 14.28 5.66
CA LEU A 40 4.19 13.07 6.12
C LEU A 40 3.26 12.16 6.92
N ILE A 41 2.50 12.72 7.87
CA ILE A 41 1.55 11.95 8.68
C ILE A 41 0.47 11.34 7.79
N LEU A 42 -0.10 12.14 6.87
CA LEU A 42 -1.11 11.67 5.93
C LEU A 42 -0.59 10.48 5.11
N PHE A 43 0.62 10.59 4.58
CA PHE A 43 1.23 9.52 3.80
C PHE A 43 1.43 8.23 4.61
N ILE A 44 1.95 8.35 5.84
CA ILE A 44 2.17 7.19 6.72
C ILE A 44 0.86 6.47 7.00
N VAL A 45 -0.18 7.21 7.40
CA VAL A 45 -1.51 6.64 7.67
C VAL A 45 -2.09 6.01 6.40
N TRP A 46 -1.95 6.66 5.25
CA TRP A 46 -2.42 6.16 3.97
C TRP A 46 -1.77 4.82 3.60
N VAL A 47 -0.44 4.73 3.66
CA VAL A 47 0.30 3.50 3.35
C VAL A 47 -0.10 2.36 4.27
N LEU A 48 -0.26 2.61 5.57
CA LEU A 48 -0.69 1.58 6.52
C LEU A 48 -2.09 1.07 6.18
N LEU A 49 -3.04 1.97 5.90
CA LEU A 49 -4.40 1.60 5.53
C LEU A 49 -4.43 0.82 4.21
N VAL A 50 -3.76 1.30 3.17
CA VAL A 50 -3.69 0.62 1.86
C VAL A 50 -3.07 -0.76 2.01
N SER A 51 -1.98 -0.90 2.77
CA SER A 51 -1.29 -2.18 2.98
C SER A 51 -2.19 -3.20 3.67
N LEU A 52 -2.91 -2.77 4.72
CA LEU A 52 -3.83 -3.65 5.45
C LEU A 52 -5.05 -4.04 4.61
N LEU A 53 -5.65 -3.08 3.90
CA LEU A 53 -6.83 -3.32 3.06
C LEU A 53 -6.50 -4.26 1.91
N THR A 54 -5.40 -4.02 1.18
CA THR A 54 -4.98 -4.87 0.06
C THR A 54 -4.55 -6.26 0.52
N ALA A 55 -3.89 -6.39 1.67
CA ALA A 55 -3.57 -7.67 2.27
C ALA A 55 -4.83 -8.46 2.66
N PHE A 56 -5.82 -7.80 3.26
CA PHE A 56 -7.10 -8.42 3.58
C PHE A 56 -7.84 -8.88 2.31
N LEU A 57 -7.91 -8.02 1.30
CA LEU A 57 -8.54 -8.36 0.01
C LEU A 57 -7.81 -9.51 -0.71
N SER A 58 -6.48 -9.59 -0.61
CA SER A 58 -5.68 -10.71 -1.10
C SER A 58 -6.11 -12.04 -0.49
N VAL A 59 -6.38 -12.07 0.83
CA VAL A 59 -6.92 -13.26 1.51
C VAL A 59 -8.31 -13.61 1.02
N VAL A 60 -9.18 -12.61 0.90
CA VAL A 60 -10.57 -12.81 0.43
C VAL A 60 -10.58 -13.37 -0.99
N ALA A 61 -9.78 -12.81 -1.89
CA ALA A 61 -9.65 -13.27 -3.27
C ALA A 61 -9.03 -14.67 -3.33
N THR A 62 -8.01 -14.96 -2.53
CA THR A 62 -7.42 -16.31 -2.44
C THR A 62 -8.50 -17.32 -2.04
N ASN A 63 -9.27 -17.04 -0.98
CA ASN A 63 -10.36 -17.90 -0.55
C ASN A 63 -11.44 -18.05 -1.63
N PHE A 64 -11.78 -16.97 -2.33
CA PHE A 64 -12.76 -17.01 -3.41
C PHE A 64 -12.28 -17.95 -4.54
N LEU A 65 -11.04 -17.81 -4.99
CA LEU A 65 -10.47 -18.62 -6.06
C LEU A 65 -10.34 -20.10 -5.67
N THR A 66 -9.97 -20.41 -4.43
CA THR A 66 -9.91 -21.80 -3.98
C THR A 66 -11.27 -22.44 -3.85
N THR A 67 -12.28 -21.69 -3.40
CA THR A 67 -13.59 -22.28 -3.06
C THR A 67 -14.56 -22.27 -4.25
N LYS A 68 -14.48 -21.27 -5.14
CA LYS A 68 -15.43 -21.11 -6.26
C LYS A 68 -14.92 -21.69 -7.58
N THR A 69 -13.61 -21.67 -7.80
CA THR A 69 -13.00 -22.19 -9.03
C THR A 69 -12.21 -23.48 -8.79
N SER A 70 -12.26 -24.04 -7.58
CA SER A 70 -11.53 -25.26 -7.18
C SER A 70 -10.03 -25.19 -7.49
N MET A 71 -9.47 -23.98 -7.50
CA MET A 71 -8.07 -23.75 -7.84
C MET A 71 -7.16 -24.19 -6.70
N ASN A 72 -5.96 -24.68 -7.02
CA ASN A 72 -4.95 -24.98 -6.03
C ASN A 72 -4.63 -23.73 -5.18
N PHE A 73 -4.60 -23.89 -3.85
CA PHE A 73 -4.34 -22.81 -2.90
C PHE A 73 -3.09 -21.99 -3.23
N TRP A 74 -1.99 -22.63 -3.61
CA TRP A 74 -0.74 -21.94 -3.90
C TRP A 74 -0.82 -21.06 -5.15
N ILE A 75 -1.50 -21.55 -6.19
CA ILE A 75 -1.72 -20.79 -7.43
C ILE A 75 -2.66 -19.62 -7.17
N ALA A 76 -3.77 -19.85 -6.46
CA ALA A 76 -4.72 -18.82 -6.08
C ALA A 76 -4.09 -17.72 -5.22
N ALA A 77 -3.24 -18.11 -4.26
CA ALA A 77 -2.52 -17.17 -3.41
C ALA A 77 -1.52 -16.34 -4.22
N LEU A 78 -0.76 -16.96 -5.12
CA LEU A 78 0.22 -16.26 -5.96
C LEU A 78 -0.45 -15.20 -6.86
N ILE A 79 -1.56 -15.56 -7.51
CA ILE A 79 -2.34 -14.63 -8.34
C ILE A 79 -2.88 -13.48 -7.48
N SER A 80 -3.48 -13.79 -6.34
CA SER A 80 -4.06 -12.77 -5.45
C SER A 80 -2.99 -11.82 -4.92
N ILE A 81 -1.87 -12.34 -4.42
CA ILE A 81 -0.75 -11.53 -3.93
C ILE A 81 -0.27 -10.58 -5.04
N PHE A 82 -0.03 -11.10 -6.25
CA PHE A 82 0.48 -10.29 -7.35
C PHE A 82 -0.46 -9.14 -7.72
N VAL A 83 -1.75 -9.43 -7.86
CA VAL A 83 -2.77 -8.42 -8.20
C VAL A 83 -2.86 -7.35 -7.11
N PHE A 84 -2.96 -7.75 -5.83
CA PHE A 84 -3.15 -6.79 -4.74
C PHE A 84 -1.87 -6.04 -4.34
N VAL A 85 -0.69 -6.57 -4.65
CA VAL A 85 0.56 -5.80 -4.59
C VAL A 85 0.56 -4.69 -5.64
N ILE A 86 0.19 -4.98 -6.89
CA ILE A 86 0.13 -3.96 -7.95
C ILE A 86 -0.90 -2.88 -7.59
N VAL A 87 -2.10 -3.29 -7.16
CA VAL A 87 -3.14 -2.34 -6.72
C VAL A 87 -2.65 -1.50 -5.54
N GLY A 88 -2.02 -2.12 -4.54
CA GLY A 88 -1.45 -1.42 -3.39
C GLY A 88 -0.36 -0.42 -3.77
N ALA A 89 0.51 -0.78 -4.72
CA ALA A 89 1.54 0.11 -5.25
C ALA A 89 0.93 1.34 -5.91
N VAL A 90 -0.06 1.16 -6.80
CA VAL A 90 -0.76 2.26 -7.48
C VAL A 90 -1.44 3.17 -6.46
N LEU A 91 -2.16 2.62 -5.49
CA LEU A 91 -2.81 3.40 -4.44
C LEU A 91 -1.81 4.15 -3.55
N SER A 92 -0.63 3.59 -3.32
CA SER A 92 0.43 4.25 -2.55
C SER A 92 1.04 5.42 -3.33
N VAL A 93 1.20 5.30 -4.66
CA VAL A 93 1.61 6.42 -5.51
C VAL A 93 0.56 7.54 -5.50
N VAL A 94 -0.73 7.20 -5.52
CA VAL A 94 -1.80 8.20 -5.37
C VAL A 94 -1.68 8.91 -4.02
N GLY A 95 -1.52 8.16 -2.93
CA GLY A 95 -1.32 8.73 -1.60
C GLY A 95 -0.09 9.64 -1.51
N TRP A 96 0.98 9.29 -2.22
CA TRP A 96 2.19 10.09 -2.32
C TRP A 96 1.90 11.47 -2.96
N PHE A 97 1.23 11.49 -4.11
CA PHE A 97 0.82 12.74 -4.76
C PHE A 97 -0.12 13.57 -3.87
N VAL A 98 -1.14 12.93 -3.27
CA VAL A 98 -2.08 13.61 -2.37
C VAL A 98 -1.35 14.28 -1.21
N SER A 99 -0.35 13.61 -0.65
CA SER A 99 0.45 14.14 0.46
C SER A 99 1.26 15.39 0.05
N ILE A 100 1.84 15.38 -1.15
CA ILE A 100 2.51 16.56 -1.71
C ILE A 100 1.51 17.70 -1.93
N PHE A 101 0.34 17.43 -2.52
CA PHE A 101 -0.67 18.45 -2.76
C PHE A 101 -1.19 19.09 -1.48
N VAL A 102 -1.39 18.29 -0.42
CA VAL A 102 -1.79 18.80 0.89
C VAL A 102 -0.70 19.68 1.49
N THR A 103 0.57 19.27 1.41
CA THR A 103 1.68 20.11 1.90
C THR A 103 1.82 21.40 1.10
N GLU A 104 1.65 21.38 -0.23
CA GLU A 104 1.70 22.58 -1.06
C GLU A 104 0.55 23.54 -0.74
N ALA A 105 -0.64 23.04 -0.41
CA ALA A 105 -1.78 23.88 -0.01
C ALA A 105 -1.55 24.61 1.34
N LEU A 106 -0.57 24.17 2.14
CA LEU A 106 -0.18 24.80 3.40
C LEU A 106 1.02 25.74 3.26
N ARG A 107 1.58 25.85 2.06
CA ARG A 107 2.71 26.73 1.75
C ARG A 107 2.29 28.19 1.74
#